data_AF-A0ABD0MRG5-F1
#
_entry.id   AF-A0ABD0MRG5-F1
#
_cell.length_a   1.000
_cell.length_b   1.000
_cell.length_c   1.000
_cell.angle_alpha   90.00
_cell.angle_beta   90.00
_cell.angle_gamma   90.00
#
_symmetry.space_group_name_H-M   'P 1'
#
loop_
_entity.id
_entity.type
_entity.pdbx_description
1 polymer ?
#
loop_
_entity_poly.entity_id
_entity_poly.type
_entity_poly.pdbx_seq_one_letter_code
_entity_poly.pdbx_strand_id
1 'polypeptide(L)'
;YARGRISSTWRHKKWVFGMLGVKGKHRRPILRLVKKRSRRHLIPLVVKHVRPGTLILSDEWRAYRGALTNLGYRHFTVNHS
;
A
#
# COMPACT_ATOMS: atom_id res chain seq x y z
N TYR A 1 0.29 -16.16 4.53
CA TYR A 1 0.56 -14.72 4.77
C TYR A 1 -0.72 -13.89 4.88
N ALA A 2 -1.00 -13.29 6.05
CA ALA A 2 -2.25 -12.55 6.29
C ALA A 2 -2.26 -11.06 5.84
N ARG A 3 -1.16 -10.56 5.26
CA ARG A 3 -1.01 -9.23 4.59
C ARG A 3 -1.76 -8.08 5.29
N GLY A 4 -1.53 -7.90 6.60
CA GLY A 4 -2.10 -6.79 7.37
C GLY A 4 -3.55 -6.97 7.86
N ARG A 5 -4.11 -8.18 7.84
CA ARG A 5 -5.44 -8.46 8.42
C ARG A 5 -5.37 -8.41 9.96
N ILE A 6 -6.26 -7.63 10.59
CA ILE A 6 -6.33 -7.48 12.05
C ILE A 6 -7.32 -8.47 12.67
N SER A 7 -8.47 -8.69 12.03
CA SER A 7 -9.53 -9.52 12.59
C SER A 7 -10.03 -10.53 11.57
N SER A 8 -10.20 -11.77 12.03
CA SER A 8 -10.72 -12.92 11.29
C SER A 8 -12.24 -13.04 11.36
N THR A 9 -12.92 -12.33 12.26
CA THR A 9 -14.38 -12.42 12.38
C THR A 9 -15.07 -11.79 11.17
N TRP A 10 -16.04 -12.51 10.60
CA TRP A 10 -16.70 -12.12 9.35
C TRP A 10 -17.40 -10.76 9.44
N ARG A 11 -17.81 -10.35 10.65
CA ARG A 11 -18.49 -9.09 10.95
C ARG A 11 -17.55 -7.87 11.06
N HIS A 12 -16.24 -8.06 11.25
CA HIS A 12 -15.28 -6.97 11.47
C HIS A 12 -13.93 -7.17 10.75
N LYS A 13 -13.94 -7.51 9.47
CA LYS A 13 -12.70 -7.57 8.65
C LYS A 13 -12.06 -6.17 8.52
N LYS A 14 -11.16 -5.84 9.45
CA LYS A 14 -10.30 -4.65 9.40
C LYS A 14 -8.92 -5.01 8.89
N TRP A 15 -8.32 -4.08 8.14
CA TRP A 15 -6.99 -4.21 7.57
C TRP A 15 -6.13 -3.04 8.04
N VAL A 16 -4.84 -3.29 8.27
CA VAL A 16 -3.82 -2.25 8.32
C VAL A 16 -3.25 -2.10 6.91
N PHE A 17 -3.32 -0.90 6.37
CA PHE A 17 -2.53 -0.49 5.23
C PHE A 17 -1.29 0.25 5.73
N GLY A 18 -0.11 -0.16 5.28
CA GLY A 18 1.16 0.40 5.70
C GLY A 18 2.05 0.77 4.53
N MET A 19 2.82 1.85 4.70
CA MET A 19 3.92 2.21 3.83
C MET A 19 5.08 2.79 4.65
N LEU A 20 6.30 2.64 4.16
CA LEU A 20 7.51 3.16 4.80
C LEU A 20 8.18 4.18 3.89
N GLY A 21 8.18 5.45 4.29
CA GLY A 21 8.96 6.49 3.63
C GLY A 21 10.45 6.34 3.96
N VAL A 22 11.31 6.35 2.95
CA VAL A 22 12.76 6.22 3.06
C VAL A 22 13.43 7.42 2.41
N LYS A 23 14.26 8.17 3.16
CA LYS A 23 15.11 9.26 2.62
C LYS A 23 16.46 9.24 3.32
N GLY A 24 17.50 8.72 2.64
CA GLY A 24 18.82 8.51 3.26
C GLY A 24 18.72 7.60 4.48
N LYS A 25 19.15 8.08 5.65
CA LYS A 25 19.02 7.38 6.94
C LYS A 25 17.63 7.53 7.59
N HIS A 26 16.80 8.47 7.13
CA HIS A 26 15.50 8.71 7.72
C HIS A 26 14.46 7.67 7.28
N ARG A 27 13.61 7.28 8.23
CA ARG A 27 12.51 6.32 8.06
C ARG A 27 11.24 6.94 8.63
N ARG A 28 10.14 6.90 7.87
CA ARG A 28 8.85 7.46 8.30
C ARG A 28 7.73 6.45 8.04
N PRO A 29 7.37 5.62 9.03
CA PRO A 29 6.30 4.65 8.87
C PRO A 29 4.93 5.36 8.86
N ILE A 30 4.03 4.88 8.00
CA ILE A 30 2.64 5.33 7.94
C ILE A 30 1.77 4.09 7.99
N LEU A 31 0.92 4.01 9.02
CA LEU A 31 -0.04 2.92 9.21
C LEU A 31 -1.46 3.51 9.26
N ARG A 32 -2.39 2.90 8.52
CA ARG A 32 -3.78 3.31 8.44
C ARG A 32 -4.72 2.12 8.56
N LEU A 33 -5.71 2.24 9.44
CA LEU A 33 -6.81 1.29 9.51
C LEU A 33 -7.75 1.51 8.31
N VAL A 34 -7.98 0.45 7.54
CA VAL A 34 -8.90 0.47 6.40
C VAL A 34 -9.93 -0.65 6.51
N LYS A 35 -11.18 -0.33 6.21
CA LYS A 35 -12.28 -1.32 6.18
C LYS A 35 -12.19 -2.22 4.95
N LYS A 36 -11.67 -1.70 3.83
CA LYS A 36 -11.59 -2.39 2.54
C LYS A 36 -10.20 -2.23 1.93
N ARG A 37 -9.66 -3.31 1.37
CA ARG A 37 -8.34 -3.39 0.71
C ARG A 37 -8.39 -3.24 -0.83
N SER A 38 -9.49 -2.72 -1.35
CA SER A 38 -9.69 -2.56 -2.79
C SER A 38 -8.84 -1.41 -3.35
N ARG A 39 -8.54 -1.44 -4.66
CA ARG A 39 -7.86 -0.35 -5.37
C ARG A 39 -8.43 1.05 -5.05
N ARG A 40 -9.76 1.19 -5.11
CA ARG A 40 -10.47 2.46 -4.84
C ARG A 40 -10.22 3.03 -3.44
N HIS A 41 -9.85 2.19 -2.46
CA HIS A 41 -9.58 2.62 -1.09
C HIS A 41 -8.08 2.83 -0.82
N LEU A 42 -7.21 2.04 -1.45
CA LEU A 42 -5.77 2.07 -1.16
C LEU A 42 -5.03 3.13 -1.99
N ILE A 43 -5.37 3.29 -3.28
CA ILE A 43 -4.67 4.23 -4.16
C ILE A 43 -4.77 5.68 -3.66
N PRO A 44 -5.95 6.19 -3.22
CA PRO A 44 -6.02 7.55 -2.67
C PRO A 44 -5.15 7.74 -1.44
N LEU A 45 -4.96 6.70 -0.61
CA LEU A 45 -4.06 6.77 0.55
C LEU A 45 -2.59 6.87 0.13
N VAL A 46 -2.19 6.20 -0.95
CA VAL A 46 -0.85 6.36 -1.54
C VAL A 46 -0.68 7.79 -2.05
N VAL A 47 -1.60 8.28 -2.88
CA VAL A 47 -1.51 9.63 -3.47
C VAL A 47 -1.47 10.72 -2.40
N LYS A 48 -2.21 10.55 -1.31
CA LYS A 48 -2.20 11.50 -0.19
C LYS A 48 -0.87 11.62 0.53
N HIS A 49 -0.08 10.54 0.61
CA HIS A 49 1.14 10.50 1.43
C HIS A 49 2.43 10.40 0.60
N VAL A 50 2.34 10.03 -0.68
CA VAL A 50 3.48 9.77 -1.55
C VAL A 50 3.43 10.71 -2.75
N ARG A 51 4.48 11.51 -2.91
CA ARG A 51 4.61 12.46 -4.02
C ARG A 51 4.71 11.72 -5.37
N PRO A 52 4.04 12.18 -6.43
CA PRO A 52 4.24 11.65 -7.79
C PRO A 52 5.72 11.59 -8.18
N GLY A 53 6.11 10.63 -9.01
CA GLY A 53 7.51 10.38 -9.38
C GLY A 53 8.34 9.62 -8.34
N THR A 54 7.82 9.40 -7.12
CA THR A 54 8.52 8.59 -6.10
C THR A 54 8.63 7.12 -6.53
N LEU A 55 9.75 6.49 -6.18
CA LEU A 55 9.96 5.05 -6.31
C LEU A 55 9.10 4.31 -5.26
N ILE A 56 8.17 3.49 -5.72
CA ILE A 56 7.35 2.63 -4.85
C ILE A 56 7.75 1.17 -5.09
N LEU A 57 8.12 0.49 -4.01
CA LEU A 57 8.28 -0.95 -3.97
C LEU A 57 7.06 -1.52 -3.23
N SER A 58 6.25 -2.35 -3.89
CA SER A 58 5.11 -3.01 -3.25
C SER A 58 5.17 -4.52 -3.44
N ASP A 59 4.31 -5.26 -2.75
CA ASP A 59 4.03 -6.64 -3.14
C ASP A 59 3.29 -6.69 -4.49
N GLU A 60 3.19 -7.87 -5.10
CA GLU A 60 2.42 -8.11 -6.34
C GLU A 60 0.89 -8.06 -6.14
N TRP A 61 0.41 -7.25 -5.21
CA TRP A 61 -1.00 -7.15 -4.97
C TRP A 61 -1.75 -6.52 -6.15
N ARG A 62 -2.80 -7.22 -6.61
CA ARG A 62 -3.59 -6.84 -7.79
C ARG A 62 -4.14 -5.42 -7.75
N ALA A 63 -4.36 -4.84 -6.58
CA ALA A 63 -4.87 -3.47 -6.47
C ALA A 63 -3.86 -2.41 -6.96
N TYR A 64 -2.55 -2.71 -6.92
CA TYR A 64 -1.50 -1.77 -7.33
C TYR A 64 -1.08 -1.93 -8.79
N ARG A 65 -1.14 -3.15 -9.34
CA ARG A 65 -0.69 -3.47 -10.71
C ARG A 65 -1.23 -2.47 -11.75
N GLY A 66 -0.34 -1.76 -12.45
CA GLY A 66 -0.65 -0.74 -13.46
C GLY A 66 -1.18 0.59 -12.93
N ALA A 67 -1.91 0.60 -11.81
CA ALA A 67 -2.52 1.83 -11.28
C ALA A 67 -1.47 2.84 -10.78
N LEU A 68 -0.41 2.38 -10.12
CA LEU A 68 0.64 3.29 -9.63
C LEU A 68 1.49 3.82 -10.78
N THR A 69 1.85 2.99 -11.74
CA THR A 69 2.57 3.42 -12.95
C THR A 69 1.77 4.47 -13.73
N ASN A 70 0.47 4.24 -13.94
CA ASN A 70 -0.40 5.18 -14.66
C ASN A 70 -0.57 6.54 -13.94
N LEU A 71 -0.34 6.59 -12.62
CA LEU A 71 -0.35 7.82 -11.84
C LEU A 71 1.03 8.52 -11.79
N GLY A 72 2.00 8.06 -12.58
CA GLY A 72 3.34 8.66 -12.66
C GLY A 72 4.29 8.21 -11.57
N TYR A 73 4.01 7.12 -10.85
CA TYR A 73 4.97 6.53 -9.91
C TYR A 73 5.93 5.57 -10.63
N ARG A 74 7.20 5.57 -10.19
CA ARG A 74 8.14 4.51 -10.58
C ARG A 74 7.84 3.29 -9.72
N HIS A 75 7.02 2.37 -10.23
CA HIS A 75 6.50 1.25 -9.45
C HIS A 75 7.20 -0.07 -9.79
N PHE A 76 7.76 -0.73 -8.78
CA PHE A 76 8.27 -2.09 -8.87
C PHE A 76 7.56 -2.99 -7.86
N THR A 77 7.55 -4.29 -8.13
CA THR A 77 6.89 -5.30 -7.31
C THR A 77 7.85 -6.36 -6.82
N VAL A 78 7.63 -6.84 -5.60
CA VAL A 78 8.31 -8.00 -5.01
C VAL A 78 7.35 -9.18 -5.01
N ASN A 79 7.79 -10.30 -5.58
CA ASN A 79 7.07 -11.56 -5.54
C ASN A 79 7.33 -12.26 -4.18
N HIS A 80 6.26 -12.72 -3.53
CA HIS A 80 6.29 -13.44 -2.25
C HIS A 80 5.63 -14.82 -2.36
N SER A 81 5.75 -15.46 -3.53
CA SER A 81 5.31 -16.85 -3.76
C SER A 81 6.07 -17.82 -2.88
#